data_AF-G0NSR8-F1
#
_entry.id   AF-G0NSR8-F1
#
_cell.length_a   1.000
_cell.length_b   1.000
_cell.length_c   1.000
_cell.angle_alpha   90.00
_cell.angle_beta   90.00
_cell.angle_gamma   90.00
#
_symmetry.space_group_name_H-M   'P 1'
#
loop_
_entity.id
_entity.type
_entity.pdbx_description
1 polymer ?
#
loop_
_entity_poly.entity_id
_entity_poly.type
_entity_poly.pdbx_seq_one_letter_code
_entity_poly.pdbx_strand_id
1 'polypeptide(L)'
;MLLRVVFLIFFFLPCSICDTKLMEVNGKVIGTTQGTPSDSECLIDCYFNSTCFLVYLDAGRLCTVFSYLDNPKNLSVVAANDGSQVYFKATFPTDTCPSTLESTSLTYYSLTWKPTTNGWTFTGCRDDWHLSVRSENLSVCIKGFRGTIERSSAILYCEDKNSVMIGVQSVEESQWMKEEIRNLTNDSSYSQFFWIAGYRDCTGIEPGCRWFTWYDEMTTGNASMTEENASLSIKDYGQPANCLVIMGNEEKTINDVCCGGTSYEGVFCGYQLN
;
A
#
# COMPACT_ATOMS: atom_id res chain seq x y z
N MET A 1 26.34 43.64 -19.60
CA MET A 1 26.76 42.22 -19.60
C MET A 1 26.10 41.55 -18.41
N LEU A 2 24.90 40.97 -18.58
CA LEU A 2 24.18 40.30 -17.50
C LEU A 2 24.75 38.90 -17.30
N LEU A 3 25.26 38.63 -16.10
CA LEU A 3 25.73 37.32 -15.67
C LEU A 3 24.52 36.40 -15.48
N ARG A 4 24.31 35.43 -16.38
CA ARG A 4 23.31 34.36 -16.20
C ARG A 4 23.87 33.36 -15.19
N VAL A 5 23.40 33.42 -13.95
CA VAL A 5 23.62 32.37 -12.95
C VAL A 5 22.69 31.21 -13.29
N VAL A 6 23.26 30.11 -13.79
CA VAL A 6 22.55 28.85 -13.96
C VAL A 6 22.56 28.13 -12.62
N PHE A 7 21.44 28.13 -11.90
CA PHE A 7 21.25 27.27 -10.72
C PHE A 7 21.02 25.84 -11.21
N LEU A 8 22.06 25.01 -11.18
CA LEU A 8 21.92 23.55 -11.26
C LEU A 8 21.42 23.06 -9.91
N ILE A 9 20.10 22.90 -9.80
CA ILE A 9 19.48 22.21 -8.66
C ILE A 9 19.77 20.72 -8.84
N PHE A 10 20.83 20.23 -8.20
CA PHE A 10 20.99 18.80 -7.95
C PHE A 10 19.96 18.40 -6.90
N PHE A 11 18.83 17.84 -7.36
CA PHE A 11 18.02 17.01 -6.48
C PHE A 11 18.90 15.82 -6.08
N PHE A 12 19.43 15.83 -4.86
CA PHE A 12 19.87 14.61 -4.20
C PHE A 12 18.63 13.75 -3.99
N LEU A 13 18.18 13.08 -5.05
CA LEU A 13 17.25 11.96 -4.92
C LEU A 13 17.93 10.99 -3.94
N PRO A 14 17.28 10.61 -2.84
CA PRO A 14 17.82 9.60 -1.96
C PRO A 14 18.16 8.36 -2.81
N CYS A 15 19.37 7.86 -2.65
CA CYS A 15 19.94 6.75 -3.43
C CYS A 15 19.32 5.39 -3.03
N SER A 16 18.01 5.34 -2.76
CA SER A 16 17.26 4.10 -2.55
C SER A 16 16.94 3.38 -3.86
N ILE A 17 17.03 4.08 -5.00
CA ILE A 17 16.86 3.49 -6.34
C ILE A 17 18.17 2.84 -6.85
N CYS A 18 19.32 3.17 -6.25
CA CYS A 18 20.64 2.76 -6.75
C CYS A 18 20.88 1.24 -6.72
N ASP A 19 20.16 0.51 -5.87
CA ASP A 19 20.39 -0.92 -5.63
C ASP A 19 19.30 -1.82 -6.23
N THR A 20 18.29 -1.26 -6.91
CA THR A 20 17.19 -2.05 -7.52
C THR A 20 17.62 -2.64 -8.86
N LYS A 21 17.44 -3.95 -9.04
CA LYS A 21 17.86 -4.70 -10.24
C LYS A 21 16.82 -5.73 -10.64
N LEU A 22 16.89 -6.17 -11.89
CA LEU A 22 16.14 -7.34 -12.38
C LEU A 22 17.04 -8.57 -12.36
N MET A 23 16.68 -9.54 -11.53
CA MET A 23 17.38 -10.82 -11.42
C MET A 23 16.69 -11.87 -12.28
N GLU A 24 17.39 -12.35 -13.30
CA GLU A 24 16.91 -13.40 -14.19
C GLU A 24 17.09 -14.80 -13.58
N VAL A 25 16.06 -15.64 -13.71
CA VAL A 25 16.13 -17.08 -13.46
C VAL A 25 15.40 -17.85 -14.55
N ASN A 26 15.86 -19.07 -14.84
CA ASN A 26 15.10 -20.01 -15.67
C ASN A 26 13.97 -20.61 -14.83
N GLY A 27 12.73 -20.30 -15.16
CA GLY A 27 11.61 -20.64 -14.30
C GLY A 27 10.24 -20.29 -14.87
N LYS A 28 9.21 -20.69 -14.11
CA LYS A 28 7.82 -20.40 -14.40
C LYS A 28 7.11 -19.84 -13.20
N VAL A 29 6.22 -18.90 -13.45
CA VAL A 29 5.24 -18.46 -12.45
C VAL A 29 4.08 -19.45 -12.39
N ILE A 30 3.80 -19.95 -11.20
CA ILE A 30 2.69 -20.83 -10.86
C ILE A 30 1.81 -20.07 -9.86
N GLY A 31 0.49 -20.09 -10.08
CA GLY A 31 -0.44 -19.71 -9.02
C GLY A 31 -1.56 -18.75 -9.42
N THR A 32 -1.48 -17.97 -10.50
CA THR A 32 -2.59 -17.06 -10.88
C THR A 32 -2.56 -16.64 -12.35
N THR A 33 -3.66 -16.02 -12.81
CA THR A 33 -3.79 -15.27 -14.08
C THR A 33 -3.60 -13.75 -13.88
N GLN A 34 -2.95 -13.32 -12.79
CA GLN A 34 -2.91 -11.90 -12.36
C GLN A 34 -1.86 -11.05 -13.08
N GLY A 35 -1.12 -11.64 -14.01
CA GLY A 35 -0.17 -10.90 -14.80
C GLY A 35 -0.84 -10.26 -16.01
N THR A 36 -0.40 -9.04 -16.34
CA THR A 36 -0.88 -8.33 -17.53
C THR A 36 0.04 -8.65 -18.70
N PRO A 37 -0.48 -9.14 -19.84
CA PRO A 37 0.31 -9.26 -21.05
C PRO A 37 0.89 -7.90 -21.45
N SER A 38 2.16 -7.88 -21.80
CA SER A 38 2.89 -6.68 -22.19
C SER A 38 3.59 -6.91 -23.53
N ASP A 39 3.74 -5.83 -24.30
CA ASP A 39 4.42 -5.84 -25.59
C ASP A 39 5.96 -5.94 -25.42
N SER A 40 6.72 -5.72 -26.50
CA SER A 40 8.13 -6.13 -26.67
C SER A 40 9.18 -5.47 -25.77
N GLU A 41 8.81 -4.69 -24.76
CA GLU A 41 9.74 -3.96 -23.86
C GLU A 41 9.43 -4.12 -22.37
N CYS A 42 8.66 -5.14 -22.00
CA CYS A 42 8.18 -5.36 -20.64
C CYS A 42 9.25 -5.36 -19.52
N LEU A 43 10.50 -5.72 -19.82
CA LEU A 43 11.59 -5.66 -18.84
C LEU A 43 11.96 -4.22 -18.50
N ILE A 44 12.05 -3.36 -19.51
CA ILE A 44 12.34 -1.93 -19.35
C ILE A 44 11.16 -1.27 -18.64
N ASP A 45 9.94 -1.57 -19.08
CA ASP A 45 8.73 -1.05 -18.47
C ASP A 45 8.64 -1.44 -16.98
N CYS A 46 8.89 -2.70 -16.66
CA CYS A 46 8.92 -3.16 -15.27
C CYS A 46 10.03 -2.49 -14.45
N TYR A 47 11.21 -2.28 -15.04
CA TYR A 47 12.32 -1.64 -14.35
C TYR A 47 11.96 -0.22 -13.90
N PHE A 48 11.32 0.57 -14.77
CA PHE A 48 10.92 1.94 -14.45
C PHE A 48 9.59 2.07 -13.72
N ASN A 49 8.70 1.07 -13.84
CA ASN A 49 7.45 1.06 -13.08
C ASN A 49 7.72 0.67 -11.62
N SER A 50 7.45 1.58 -10.69
CA SER A 50 7.64 1.36 -9.26
C SER A 50 6.78 0.22 -8.71
N THR A 51 5.63 -0.08 -9.32
CA THR A 51 4.68 -1.09 -8.85
C THR A 51 4.96 -2.47 -9.41
N CYS A 52 5.75 -2.57 -10.49
CA CYS A 52 6.18 -3.85 -11.01
C CYS A 52 7.18 -4.51 -10.06
N PHE A 53 7.01 -5.80 -9.80
CA PHE A 53 7.91 -6.57 -8.94
C PHE A 53 8.33 -7.93 -9.52
N LEU A 54 7.70 -8.37 -10.63
CA LEU A 54 8.01 -9.62 -11.30
C LEU A 54 7.66 -9.53 -12.79
N VAL A 55 8.49 -10.13 -13.64
CA VAL A 55 8.19 -10.36 -15.06
C VAL A 55 8.33 -11.84 -15.38
N TYR A 56 7.42 -12.38 -16.18
CA TYR A 56 7.46 -13.72 -16.71
C TYR A 56 7.49 -13.68 -18.25
N LEU A 57 8.52 -14.29 -18.83
CA LEU A 57 8.67 -14.52 -20.25
C LEU A 57 8.51 -16.01 -20.52
N ASP A 58 7.46 -16.40 -21.23
CA ASP A 58 7.28 -17.80 -21.60
C ASP A 58 8.24 -18.24 -22.73
N ALA A 59 8.25 -19.53 -23.04
CA ALA A 59 9.07 -20.09 -24.11
C ALA A 59 8.75 -19.50 -25.52
N GLY A 60 7.55 -18.95 -25.71
CA GLY A 60 7.11 -18.25 -26.91
C GLY A 60 7.48 -16.76 -26.93
N ARG A 61 8.19 -16.27 -25.90
CA ARG A 61 8.55 -14.86 -25.68
C ARG A 61 7.35 -13.95 -25.41
N LEU A 62 6.20 -14.50 -25.03
CA LEU A 62 5.09 -13.70 -24.53
C LEU A 62 5.46 -13.18 -23.15
N CYS A 63 5.32 -11.87 -22.96
CA CYS A 63 5.66 -11.23 -21.72
C CYS A 63 4.45 -10.96 -20.84
N THR A 64 4.59 -11.28 -19.56
CA THR A 64 3.57 -11.06 -18.53
C THR A 64 4.20 -10.29 -17.38
N VAL A 65 3.65 -9.12 -17.06
CA VAL A 65 4.15 -8.24 -15.99
C VAL A 65 3.23 -8.34 -14.77
N PHE A 66 3.81 -8.44 -13.58
CA PHE A 66 3.07 -8.48 -12.33
C PHE A 66 3.34 -7.21 -11.52
N SER A 67 2.26 -6.51 -11.19
CA SER A 67 2.23 -5.36 -10.30
C SER A 67 1.79 -5.79 -8.91
N TYR A 68 2.41 -5.26 -7.86
CA TYR A 68 1.97 -5.55 -6.50
C TYR A 68 0.68 -4.82 -6.10
N LEU A 69 0.26 -3.80 -6.87
CA LEU A 69 -1.01 -3.10 -6.65
C LEU A 69 -2.21 -3.91 -7.14
N ASP A 70 -2.00 -4.83 -8.10
CA ASP A 70 -3.08 -5.66 -8.67
C ASP A 70 -3.40 -6.87 -7.77
N ASN A 71 -3.17 -6.70 -6.45
CA ASN A 71 -3.37 -7.69 -5.40
C ASN A 71 -2.78 -9.05 -5.77
N PRO A 72 -1.44 -9.16 -5.95
CA PRO A 72 -0.83 -10.46 -6.14
C PRO A 72 -1.21 -11.34 -4.95
N LYS A 73 -1.97 -12.39 -5.24
CA LYS A 73 -2.16 -13.50 -4.30
C LYS A 73 -0.80 -14.17 -4.10
N ASN A 74 -0.82 -15.30 -3.41
CA ASN A 74 0.37 -16.13 -3.32
C ASN A 74 0.89 -16.48 -4.72
N LEU A 75 2.11 -16.06 -5.03
CA LEU A 75 2.80 -16.39 -6.26
C LEU A 75 3.90 -17.40 -5.95
N SER A 76 4.10 -18.34 -6.85
CA SER A 76 5.22 -19.28 -6.78
C SER A 76 6.01 -19.20 -8.07
N VAL A 77 7.33 -19.22 -7.96
CA VAL A 77 8.24 -19.37 -9.09
C VAL A 77 8.95 -20.68 -8.91
N VAL A 78 8.87 -21.55 -9.92
CA VAL A 78 9.54 -22.86 -9.91
C VAL A 78 10.60 -22.91 -11.01
N ALA A 79 11.72 -23.58 -10.74
CA ALA A 79 12.74 -23.80 -11.75
C ALA A 79 12.15 -24.56 -12.95
N ALA A 80 12.51 -24.12 -14.17
CA ALA A 80 12.03 -24.71 -15.41
C ALA A 80 13.14 -24.67 -16.47
N ASN A 81 13.29 -25.75 -17.23
CA ASN A 81 14.31 -25.90 -18.27
C ASN A 81 13.70 -25.94 -19.68
N ASP A 82 12.64 -25.18 -19.91
CA ASP A 82 11.90 -25.18 -21.19
C ASP A 82 12.02 -23.87 -21.98
N GLY A 83 12.98 -23.02 -21.60
CA GLY A 83 13.21 -21.72 -22.21
C GLY A 83 12.41 -20.57 -21.61
N SER A 84 11.56 -20.84 -20.61
CA SER A 84 10.86 -19.81 -19.85
C SER A 84 11.79 -19.11 -18.86
N GLN A 85 11.63 -17.79 -18.72
CA GLN A 85 12.44 -16.94 -17.85
C GLN A 85 11.55 -16.13 -16.91
N VAL A 86 12.02 -15.92 -15.69
CA VAL A 86 11.41 -15.06 -14.69
C VAL A 86 12.42 -14.01 -14.25
N TYR A 87 11.98 -12.76 -14.16
CA TYR A 87 12.79 -11.64 -13.71
C TYR A 87 12.19 -11.08 -12.43
N PHE A 88 12.91 -11.23 -11.32
CA PHE A 88 12.55 -10.62 -10.06
C PHE A 88 13.08 -9.21 -10.00
N LYS A 89 12.23 -8.23 -9.71
CA LYS A 89 12.72 -6.92 -9.27
C LYS A 89 13.09 -7.04 -7.80
N ALA A 90 14.33 -6.73 -7.45
CA ALA A 90 14.82 -6.85 -6.09
C ALA A 90 15.99 -5.89 -5.83
N THR A 91 16.21 -5.57 -4.56
CA THR A 91 17.29 -4.73 -4.06
C THR A 91 18.50 -5.60 -3.74
N PHE A 92 19.65 -5.31 -4.37
CA PHE A 92 20.91 -6.03 -4.16
C PHE A 92 22.05 -5.07 -3.83
N PRO A 93 22.89 -5.38 -2.83
CA PRO A 93 24.00 -4.52 -2.42
C PRO A 93 25.13 -4.42 -3.45
N THR A 94 25.20 -5.33 -4.42
CA THR A 94 26.23 -5.38 -5.47
C THR A 94 25.63 -5.79 -6.81
N ASP A 95 26.30 -5.47 -7.92
CA ASP A 95 25.88 -5.83 -9.31
C ASP A 95 26.10 -7.31 -9.66
N THR A 96 26.29 -8.15 -8.64
CA THR A 96 26.57 -9.58 -8.81
C THR A 96 25.44 -10.39 -8.22
N CYS A 97 24.97 -11.40 -8.97
CA CYS A 97 24.01 -12.36 -8.44
C CYS A 97 24.60 -13.06 -7.19
N PRO A 98 23.82 -13.29 -6.13
CA PRO A 98 24.27 -14.07 -4.97
C PRO A 98 24.75 -15.46 -5.40
N SER A 99 25.85 -15.94 -4.82
CA SER A 99 26.39 -17.27 -5.12
C SER A 99 25.46 -18.41 -4.69
N THR A 100 24.49 -18.13 -3.80
CA THR A 100 23.50 -19.07 -3.28
C THR A 100 22.08 -18.57 -3.56
N LEU A 101 21.76 -18.36 -4.83
CA LEU A 101 20.43 -17.92 -5.29
C LEU A 101 19.30 -18.77 -4.68
N GLU A 102 19.45 -20.09 -4.67
CA GLU A 102 18.42 -21.03 -4.20
C GLU A 102 18.07 -20.94 -2.70
N SER A 103 18.88 -20.24 -1.89
CA SER A 103 18.64 -20.08 -0.46
C SER A 103 18.53 -18.62 -0.01
N THR A 104 18.45 -17.68 -0.95
CA THR A 104 18.43 -16.24 -0.64
C THR A 104 17.04 -15.67 -0.84
N SER A 105 16.53 -14.97 0.17
CA SER A 105 15.31 -14.18 0.05
C SER A 105 15.56 -12.96 -0.84
N LEU A 106 14.62 -12.69 -1.75
CA LEU A 106 14.70 -11.54 -2.64
C LEU A 106 13.70 -10.50 -2.16
N THR A 107 14.18 -9.28 -1.94
CA THR A 107 13.34 -8.22 -1.35
C THR A 107 13.29 -7.04 -2.30
N TYR A 108 12.09 -6.51 -2.53
CA TYR A 108 11.87 -5.23 -3.21
C TYR A 108 10.97 -4.38 -2.34
N TYR A 109 11.49 -3.24 -1.86
CA TYR A 109 10.90 -2.54 -0.72
C TYR A 109 10.69 -3.49 0.46
N SER A 110 9.46 -3.60 0.96
CA SER A 110 9.07 -4.50 2.04
C SER A 110 8.47 -5.83 1.53
N LEU A 111 8.46 -6.06 0.21
CA LEU A 111 7.94 -7.26 -0.40
C LEU A 111 9.03 -8.31 -0.52
N THR A 112 8.82 -9.47 0.12
CA THR A 112 9.85 -10.51 0.22
C THR A 112 9.41 -11.80 -0.47
N TRP A 113 10.23 -12.26 -1.41
CA TRP A 113 10.18 -13.60 -1.97
C TRP A 113 11.03 -14.54 -1.11
N LYS A 114 10.40 -15.58 -0.56
CA LYS A 114 11.04 -16.58 0.29
C LYS A 114 11.53 -17.76 -0.56
N PRO A 115 12.79 -18.19 -0.43
CA PRO A 115 13.30 -19.34 -1.17
C PRO A 115 12.60 -20.62 -0.72
N THR A 116 12.48 -21.56 -1.65
CA THR A 116 11.95 -22.91 -1.44
C THR A 116 12.92 -23.92 -2.05
N THR A 117 12.66 -25.22 -1.89
CA THR A 117 13.52 -26.27 -2.47
C THR A 117 13.67 -26.18 -3.98
N ASN A 118 12.73 -25.56 -4.71
CA ASN A 118 12.74 -25.52 -6.18
C ASN A 118 12.39 -24.14 -6.77
N GLY A 119 12.68 -23.06 -6.05
CA GLY A 119 12.43 -21.68 -6.50
C GLY A 119 12.01 -20.76 -5.37
N TRP A 120 11.00 -19.90 -5.57
CA TRP A 120 10.60 -18.88 -4.60
C TRP A 120 9.09 -18.78 -4.45
N THR A 121 8.64 -18.30 -3.29
CA THR A 121 7.24 -18.00 -3.03
C THR A 121 7.10 -16.58 -2.51
N PHE A 122 6.10 -15.87 -2.99
CA PHE A 122 5.66 -14.61 -2.44
C PHE A 122 4.33 -14.86 -1.74
N THR A 123 4.25 -14.49 -0.46
CA THR A 123 2.99 -14.52 0.29
C THR A 123 2.37 -13.14 0.17
N GLY A 124 1.24 -13.07 -0.53
CA GLY A 124 0.49 -11.83 -0.69
C GLY A 124 -0.47 -11.58 0.47
N CYS A 125 -1.33 -10.59 0.31
CA CYS A 125 -2.43 -10.38 1.23
C CYS A 125 -3.45 -11.55 1.16
N ARG A 126 -4.16 -11.79 2.27
CA ARG A 126 -5.36 -12.62 2.35
C ARG A 126 -6.38 -12.20 1.27
N ASP A 127 -7.28 -13.12 0.89
CA ASP A 127 -8.26 -12.86 -0.16
C ASP A 127 -9.09 -11.57 0.06
N ASP A 128 -9.16 -10.77 -1.00
CA ASP A 128 -9.82 -9.45 -1.08
C ASP A 128 -9.28 -8.39 -0.11
N TRP A 129 -8.04 -8.54 0.37
CA TRP A 129 -7.32 -7.47 1.06
C TRP A 129 -6.39 -6.77 0.08
N HIS A 130 -6.32 -5.45 0.19
CA HIS A 130 -5.49 -4.60 -0.64
C HIS A 130 -4.09 -4.43 -0.07
N LEU A 131 -3.07 -4.65 -0.88
CA LEU A 131 -1.68 -4.42 -0.49
C LEU A 131 -1.31 -2.93 -0.64
N SER A 132 -0.89 -2.30 0.46
CA SER A 132 -0.32 -0.96 0.50
C SER A 132 1.13 -0.99 0.97
N VAL A 133 2.04 -0.49 0.15
CA VAL A 133 3.47 -0.34 0.47
C VAL A 133 3.67 1.04 1.08
N ARG A 134 3.90 1.10 2.40
CA ARG A 134 4.00 2.36 3.17
C ARG A 134 5.42 2.90 3.25
N SER A 135 6.41 2.01 3.26
CA SER A 135 7.83 2.33 3.28
C SER A 135 8.67 1.15 2.79
N GLU A 136 9.99 1.35 2.73
CA GLU A 136 10.97 0.30 2.40
C GLU A 136 10.88 -0.92 3.33
N ASN A 137 10.39 -0.77 4.55
CA ASN A 137 10.33 -1.83 5.56
C ASN A 137 8.91 -2.12 6.06
N LEU A 138 7.88 -1.46 5.51
CA LEU A 138 6.50 -1.66 5.93
C LEU A 138 5.56 -1.77 4.73
N SER A 139 4.95 -2.94 4.62
CA SER A 139 3.79 -3.20 3.76
C SER A 139 2.64 -3.68 4.64
N VAL A 140 1.44 -3.20 4.34
CA VAL A 140 0.23 -3.57 5.07
C VAL A 140 -0.84 -4.05 4.09
N CYS A 141 -1.71 -4.91 4.58
CA CYS A 141 -2.89 -5.37 3.88
C CYS A 141 -4.11 -4.70 4.51
N ILE A 142 -4.92 -4.01 3.71
CA ILE A 142 -6.05 -3.19 4.16
C ILE A 142 -7.35 -3.72 3.56
N LYS A 143 -8.44 -3.70 4.34
CA LYS A 143 -9.78 -4.04 3.85
C LYS A 143 -10.85 -3.19 4.52
N GLY A 144 -11.79 -2.70 3.71
CA GLY A 144 -13.02 -2.06 4.20
C GLY A 144 -14.07 -3.10 4.56
N PHE A 145 -14.73 -2.91 5.70
CA PHE A 145 -15.85 -3.73 6.14
C PHE A 145 -17.06 -2.86 6.37
N ARG A 146 -18.14 -3.12 5.61
CA ARG A 146 -19.41 -2.42 5.74
C ARG A 146 -20.21 -2.97 6.93
N GLY A 147 -20.78 -2.07 7.71
CA GLY A 147 -21.69 -2.37 8.82
C GLY A 147 -21.92 -1.12 9.67
N THR A 148 -23.12 -0.96 10.22
CA THR A 148 -23.42 0.14 11.15
C THR A 148 -22.69 -0.12 12.46
N ILE A 149 -21.63 0.65 12.74
CA ILE A 149 -20.71 0.35 13.83
C ILE A 149 -20.23 1.61 14.55
N GLU A 150 -20.26 1.58 15.88
CA GLU A 150 -19.60 2.59 16.72
C GLU A 150 -18.10 2.33 16.79
N ARG A 151 -17.32 3.38 17.02
CA ARG A 151 -15.85 3.30 17.00
C ARG A 151 -15.26 2.25 17.96
N SER A 152 -15.78 2.14 19.18
CA SER A 152 -15.30 1.16 20.16
C SER A 152 -15.52 -0.28 19.67
N SER A 153 -16.66 -0.53 19.05
CA SER A 153 -16.98 -1.81 18.42
C SER A 153 -16.15 -2.05 17.14
N ALA A 154 -15.83 -0.99 16.40
CA ALA A 154 -15.00 -1.05 15.20
C ALA A 154 -13.58 -1.55 15.48
N ILE A 155 -12.98 -1.14 16.61
CA ILE A 155 -11.69 -1.67 17.07
C ILE A 155 -11.78 -3.19 17.30
N LEU A 156 -12.74 -3.62 18.12
CA LEU A 156 -12.93 -5.04 18.44
C LEU A 156 -13.28 -5.87 17.19
N TYR A 157 -14.00 -5.28 16.25
CA TYR A 157 -14.34 -5.91 14.98
C TYR A 157 -13.08 -6.22 14.16
N CYS A 158 -12.13 -5.29 14.08
CA CYS A 158 -10.87 -5.55 13.39
C CYS A 158 -10.02 -6.62 14.11
N GLU A 159 -10.03 -6.63 15.44
CA GLU A 159 -9.34 -7.66 16.24
C GLU A 159 -9.88 -9.06 15.95
N ASP A 160 -11.21 -9.22 15.86
CA ASP A 160 -11.86 -10.49 15.44
C ASP A 160 -11.43 -10.95 14.04
N LYS A 161 -11.00 -10.03 13.17
CA LYS A 161 -10.43 -10.35 11.85
C LYS A 161 -8.93 -10.60 11.88
N ASN A 162 -8.32 -10.75 13.06
CA ASN A 162 -6.86 -10.84 13.23
C ASN A 162 -6.14 -9.69 12.53
N SER A 163 -6.61 -8.47 12.81
CA SER A 163 -6.14 -7.20 12.27
C SER A 163 -6.39 -6.09 13.28
N VAL A 164 -6.03 -4.85 12.95
CA VAL A 164 -6.34 -3.67 13.77
C VAL A 164 -7.11 -2.66 12.93
N MET A 165 -7.85 -1.75 13.57
CA MET A 165 -8.38 -0.59 12.86
C MET A 165 -7.19 0.22 12.36
N ILE A 166 -7.11 0.46 11.04
CA ILE A 166 -5.89 0.96 10.39
C ILE A 166 -6.00 2.45 10.10
N GLY A 167 -4.89 3.18 10.28
CA GLY A 167 -4.74 4.58 9.92
C GLY A 167 -4.41 4.75 8.44
N VAL A 168 -4.06 5.97 8.05
CA VAL A 168 -3.81 6.33 6.65
C VAL A 168 -2.42 6.95 6.48
N GLN A 169 -1.58 6.30 5.68
CA GLN A 169 -0.19 6.72 5.50
C GLN A 169 -0.01 7.83 4.45
N SER A 170 -0.80 7.85 3.37
CA SER A 170 -0.66 8.81 2.27
C SER A 170 -1.99 9.28 1.70
N VAL A 171 -1.94 10.30 0.85
CA VAL A 171 -3.13 10.82 0.14
C VAL A 171 -3.67 9.74 -0.81
N GLU A 172 -2.80 9.05 -1.54
CA GLU A 172 -3.17 7.99 -2.48
C GLU A 172 -3.85 6.82 -1.76
N GLU A 173 -3.35 6.43 -0.59
CA GLU A 173 -3.99 5.39 0.24
C GLU A 173 -5.40 5.80 0.65
N SER A 174 -5.62 7.06 1.02
CA SER A 174 -6.97 7.57 1.36
C SER A 174 -7.92 7.64 0.16
N GLN A 175 -7.40 7.93 -1.03
CA GLN A 175 -8.19 7.95 -2.26
C GLN A 175 -8.65 6.53 -2.62
N TRP A 176 -7.76 5.54 -2.54
CA TRP A 176 -8.12 4.14 -2.70
C TRP A 176 -9.18 3.71 -1.67
N MET A 177 -9.02 4.04 -0.39
CA MET A 177 -10.02 3.72 0.64
C MET A 177 -11.38 4.35 0.32
N LYS A 178 -11.40 5.59 -0.16
CA LYS A 178 -12.64 6.27 -0.58
C LYS A 178 -13.33 5.58 -1.76
N GLU A 179 -12.57 5.13 -2.75
CA GLU A 179 -13.10 4.33 -3.87
C GLU A 179 -13.64 2.99 -3.38
N GLU A 180 -12.95 2.35 -2.43
CA GLU A 180 -13.41 1.10 -1.83
C GLU A 180 -14.74 1.27 -1.09
N ILE A 181 -14.94 2.38 -0.35
CA ILE A 181 -16.25 2.69 0.25
C ILE A 181 -17.34 2.71 -0.84
N ARG A 182 -17.11 3.42 -1.95
CA ARG A 182 -18.10 3.53 -3.04
C ARG A 182 -18.44 2.16 -3.63
N ASN A 183 -17.44 1.29 -3.80
CA ASN A 183 -17.63 -0.08 -4.29
C ASN A 183 -18.45 -0.93 -3.31
N LEU A 184 -18.20 -0.80 -2.00
CA LEU A 184 -18.88 -1.58 -0.96
C LEU A 184 -20.33 -1.14 -0.71
N THR A 185 -20.62 0.14 -0.92
CA THR A 185 -21.94 0.70 -0.61
C THR A 185 -22.90 0.67 -1.78
N ASN A 186 -22.39 0.72 -3.02
CA ASN A 186 -23.18 0.85 -4.26
C ASN A 186 -24.20 1.99 -4.20
N ASP A 187 -23.90 3.04 -3.43
CA ASP A 187 -24.82 4.14 -3.16
C ASP A 187 -24.06 5.47 -3.24
N SER A 188 -24.52 6.36 -4.11
CA SER A 188 -23.94 7.69 -4.34
C SER A 188 -24.68 8.81 -3.59
N SER A 189 -25.72 8.49 -2.80
CA SER A 189 -26.70 9.47 -2.33
C SER A 189 -26.52 9.98 -0.89
N TYR A 190 -25.71 9.31 -0.07
CA TYR A 190 -25.46 9.71 1.33
C TYR A 190 -23.97 9.81 1.64
N SER A 191 -23.59 10.70 2.57
CA SER A 191 -22.22 10.76 3.09
C SER A 191 -21.91 9.45 3.83
N GLN A 192 -21.03 8.65 3.26
CA GLN A 192 -20.63 7.35 3.81
C GLN A 192 -19.31 7.51 4.53
N PHE A 193 -19.29 7.14 5.80
CA PHE A 193 -18.12 7.26 6.63
C PHE A 193 -17.66 5.88 7.10
N PHE A 194 -16.36 5.62 7.02
CA PHE A 194 -15.76 4.42 7.56
C PHE A 194 -14.73 4.82 8.60
N TRP A 195 -14.80 4.21 9.78
CA TRP A 195 -13.81 4.42 10.84
C TRP A 195 -12.41 4.03 10.38
N ILE A 196 -11.45 4.87 10.73
CA ILE A 196 -10.01 4.59 10.61
C ILE A 196 -9.32 4.82 11.94
N ALA A 197 -8.08 4.34 12.04
CA ALA A 197 -7.26 4.63 13.20
C ALA A 197 -6.93 6.11 13.31
N GLY A 198 -6.29 6.46 14.41
CA GLY A 198 -5.83 7.81 14.67
C GLY A 198 -6.69 8.55 15.68
N TYR A 199 -6.02 9.41 16.42
CA TYR A 199 -6.61 10.32 17.38
C TYR A 199 -5.88 11.64 17.29
N ARG A 200 -6.63 12.74 17.21
CA ARG A 200 -6.09 14.08 17.27
C ARG A 200 -5.71 14.39 18.71
N ASP A 201 -4.41 14.43 18.99
CA ASP A 201 -3.88 14.73 20.32
C ASP A 201 -3.69 16.23 20.50
N CYS A 202 -4.79 16.93 20.72
CA CYS A 202 -4.80 18.36 20.94
C CYS A 202 -5.53 18.70 22.24
N THR A 203 -5.00 19.68 22.97
CA THR A 203 -5.61 20.20 24.21
C THR A 203 -6.89 21.02 23.96
N GLY A 204 -7.24 21.27 22.69
CA GLY A 204 -8.41 22.05 22.27
C GLY A 204 -8.23 23.56 22.30
N ILE A 205 -7.02 24.05 22.63
CA ILE A 205 -6.70 25.48 22.75
C ILE A 205 -5.96 26.00 21.50
N GLU A 206 -5.28 25.13 20.75
CA GLU A 206 -4.43 25.48 19.63
C GLU A 206 -5.22 25.55 18.31
N PRO A 207 -5.36 26.74 17.69
CA PRO A 207 -6.02 26.86 16.39
C PRO A 207 -5.25 26.07 15.33
N GLY A 208 -5.95 25.19 14.61
CA GLY A 208 -5.35 24.43 13.51
C GLY A 208 -4.44 23.28 13.94
N CYS A 209 -4.57 22.77 15.17
CA CYS A 209 -3.76 21.65 15.65
C CYS A 209 -3.94 20.38 14.79
N ARG A 210 -2.83 19.86 14.25
CA ARG A 210 -2.76 18.70 13.36
C ARG A 210 -1.84 17.61 13.90
N TRP A 211 -1.80 17.46 15.23
CA TRP A 211 -1.07 16.37 15.85
C TRP A 211 -1.97 15.17 15.96
N PHE A 212 -1.58 14.10 15.28
CA PHE A 212 -2.30 12.85 15.27
C PHE A 212 -1.40 11.76 15.84
N THR A 213 -1.98 10.97 16.73
CA THR A 213 -1.36 9.77 17.27
C THR A 213 -2.05 8.57 16.67
N TRP A 214 -1.25 7.63 16.18
CA TRP A 214 -1.70 6.39 15.59
C TRP A 214 -1.45 5.25 16.57
N TYR A 215 -2.47 4.44 16.80
CA TYR A 215 -2.42 3.29 17.74
C TYR A 215 -2.45 1.95 17.01
N ASP A 216 -2.36 1.97 15.68
CA ASP A 216 -2.26 0.76 14.86
C ASP A 216 -0.81 0.26 14.69
N GLU A 217 0.17 1.00 15.25
CA GLU A 217 1.62 0.74 15.18
C GLU A 217 2.19 0.68 13.75
N MET A 218 1.38 0.98 12.74
CA MET A 218 1.69 0.83 11.32
C MET A 218 1.49 2.13 10.53
N THR A 219 0.92 3.17 11.14
CA THR A 219 0.77 4.50 10.53
C THR A 219 1.67 5.49 11.24
N THR A 220 2.41 6.29 10.48
CA THR A 220 3.29 7.34 11.03
C THR A 220 3.14 8.66 10.29
N GLY A 221 3.45 9.76 10.99
CA GLY A 221 3.39 11.10 10.41
C GLY A 221 1.98 11.54 10.04
N ASN A 222 1.90 12.56 9.19
CA ASN A 222 0.67 13.28 8.84
C ASN A 222 0.55 13.53 7.33
N ALA A 223 1.21 12.75 6.49
CA ALA A 223 1.27 13.00 5.05
C ALA A 223 -0.12 12.96 4.37
N SER A 224 -1.05 12.19 4.93
CA SER A 224 -2.46 12.14 4.49
C SER A 224 -3.32 13.32 5.00
N MET A 225 -2.81 14.16 5.91
CA MET A 225 -3.58 15.20 6.61
C MET A 225 -3.42 16.61 6.02
N THR A 226 -3.25 16.71 4.70
CA THR A 226 -3.14 18.01 4.02
C THR A 226 -4.47 18.75 3.97
N GLU A 227 -4.45 20.05 3.68
CA GLU A 227 -5.68 20.84 3.54
C GLU A 227 -6.55 20.39 2.39
N GLU A 228 -5.94 19.92 1.32
CA GLU A 228 -6.60 19.42 0.11
C GLU A 228 -7.23 18.05 0.36
N ASN A 229 -6.65 17.24 1.23
CA ASN A 229 -7.10 15.87 1.45
C ASN A 229 -8.03 15.70 2.66
N ALA A 230 -7.90 16.54 3.70
CA ALA A 230 -8.63 16.40 4.96
C ALA A 230 -9.54 17.61 5.27
N SER A 231 -10.77 17.31 5.69
CA SER A 231 -11.72 18.28 6.25
C SER A 231 -11.63 18.23 7.76
N LEU A 232 -10.93 19.19 8.38
CA LEU A 232 -10.65 19.16 9.81
C LEU A 232 -11.30 20.37 10.50
N SER A 233 -12.30 20.12 11.34
CA SER A 233 -13.15 21.10 11.99
C SER A 233 -12.74 21.41 13.45
N ILE A 234 -11.93 20.55 14.09
CA ILE A 234 -11.53 20.57 15.51
C ILE A 234 -12.69 20.29 16.47
N LYS A 235 -13.89 20.80 16.15
CA LYS A 235 -15.12 20.56 16.89
C LYS A 235 -16.25 20.17 15.95
N ASP A 236 -17.04 19.22 16.41
CA ASP A 236 -18.25 18.76 15.76
C ASP A 236 -19.42 18.91 16.76
N TYR A 237 -20.44 19.69 16.39
CA TYR A 237 -21.54 20.12 17.28
C TYR A 237 -21.11 20.64 18.67
N GLY A 238 -19.96 21.30 18.74
CA GLY A 238 -19.41 21.85 20.00
C GLY A 238 -18.64 20.85 20.86
N GLN A 239 -18.59 19.57 20.46
CA GLN A 239 -17.76 18.53 21.07
C GLN A 239 -16.41 18.42 20.33
N PRO A 240 -15.34 17.96 20.99
CA PRO A 240 -14.06 17.72 20.32
C PRO A 240 -14.17 16.67 19.20
N ALA A 241 -13.78 17.04 17.99
CA ALA A 241 -13.69 16.15 16.83
C ALA A 241 -12.27 15.60 16.73
N ASN A 242 -11.98 14.58 17.54
CA ASN A 242 -10.62 14.02 17.65
C ASN A 242 -10.46 12.67 16.96
N CYS A 243 -11.54 12.02 16.51
CA CYS A 243 -11.46 10.75 15.81
C CYS A 243 -11.60 10.95 14.31
N LEU A 244 -11.21 9.94 13.54
CA LEU A 244 -11.07 10.06 12.09
C LEU A 244 -11.91 9.05 11.34
N VAL A 245 -12.41 9.48 10.18
CA VAL A 245 -13.14 8.64 9.22
C VAL A 245 -12.67 8.92 7.79
N ILE A 246 -12.80 7.93 6.92
CA ILE A 246 -12.76 8.13 5.47
C ILE A 246 -14.16 8.49 4.98
N MET A 247 -14.25 9.47 4.08
CA MET A 247 -15.47 9.94 3.45
C MET A 247 -15.58 9.39 2.02
N GLY A 248 -16.62 8.60 1.75
CA GLY A 248 -16.86 8.01 0.43
C GLY A 248 -17.30 9.02 -0.63
N ASN A 249 -18.16 9.98 -0.25
CA ASN A 249 -18.92 10.80 -1.21
C ASN A 249 -18.61 12.30 -1.19
N GLU A 250 -17.63 12.73 -0.39
CA GLU A 250 -17.21 14.14 -0.30
C GLU A 250 -16.10 14.49 -1.30
N GLU A 251 -15.67 15.75 -1.41
CA GLU A 251 -14.50 16.14 -2.23
C GLU A 251 -13.21 15.64 -1.58
N LYS A 252 -13.04 15.95 -0.29
CA LYS A 252 -11.92 15.49 0.54
C LYS A 252 -12.10 14.01 0.92
N THR A 253 -11.05 13.37 1.45
CA THR A 253 -11.07 11.94 1.76
C THR A 253 -11.18 11.66 3.25
N ILE A 254 -10.62 12.52 4.11
CA ILE A 254 -10.60 12.32 5.57
C ILE A 254 -11.42 13.40 6.26
N ASN A 255 -12.16 13.02 7.31
CA ASN A 255 -12.82 13.95 8.21
C ASN A 255 -12.43 13.70 9.66
N ASP A 256 -12.46 14.75 10.49
CA ASP A 256 -12.53 14.59 11.93
C ASP A 256 -13.98 14.56 12.43
N VAL A 257 -14.22 13.73 13.44
CA VAL A 257 -15.54 13.47 14.00
C VAL A 257 -15.47 13.26 15.51
N CYS A 258 -16.62 13.37 16.16
CA CYS A 258 -16.76 12.96 17.57
C CYS A 258 -16.40 11.47 17.72
N CYS A 259 -15.62 11.15 18.76
CA CYS A 259 -15.18 9.77 19.00
C CYS A 259 -16.27 8.81 19.49
N GLY A 260 -17.39 9.32 19.98
CA GLY A 260 -18.44 8.52 20.60
C GLY A 260 -19.84 9.05 20.30
N GLY A 261 -20.85 8.18 20.49
CA GLY A 261 -22.26 8.51 20.29
C GLY A 261 -22.74 8.42 18.85
N THR A 262 -21.86 8.09 17.90
CA THR A 262 -22.19 7.97 16.48
C THR A 262 -21.76 6.61 15.94
N SER A 263 -22.66 5.97 15.19
CA SER A 263 -22.33 4.81 14.36
C SER A 263 -22.13 5.26 12.92
N TYR A 264 -21.15 4.68 12.23
CA TYR A 264 -20.91 4.90 10.81
C TYR A 264 -21.04 3.62 10.01
N GLU A 265 -20.98 3.72 8.69
CA GLU A 265 -21.31 2.66 7.72
C GLU A 265 -20.24 1.58 7.59
N GLY A 266 -19.09 1.73 8.25
CA GLY A 266 -18.09 0.69 8.29
C GLY A 266 -16.81 1.06 9.01
N VAL A 267 -15.79 0.24 8.78
CA VAL A 267 -14.44 0.38 9.34
C VAL A 267 -13.40 -0.13 8.33
N PHE A 268 -12.24 0.50 8.29
CA PHE A 268 -11.06 -0.08 7.64
C PHE A 268 -10.20 -0.80 8.67
N CYS A 269 -9.90 -2.06 8.38
CA CYS A 269 -8.97 -2.87 9.14
C CYS A 269 -7.70 -3.09 8.34
N GLY A 270 -6.59 -3.33 9.04
CA GLY A 270 -5.29 -3.58 8.43
C GLY A 270 -4.39 -4.49 9.27
N TYR A 271 -3.47 -5.18 8.60
CA TYR A 271 -2.40 -5.95 9.25
C TYR A 271 -1.11 -5.84 8.44
N GLN A 272 0.03 -6.02 9.10
CA GLN A 272 1.33 -6.04 8.44
C GLN A 272 1.53 -7.30 7.60
N LEU A 273 2.01 -7.15 6.36
CA LEU A 273 2.41 -8.26 5.52
C LEU A 273 3.76 -8.82 6.00
N ASN A 274 3.83 -10.15 6.22
CA ASN A 274 4.98 -10.86 6.81
C ASN A 274 5.69 -11.83 5.85
#